data_AF-A0A534UIG7-F1
#
_entry.id   AF-A0A534UIG7-F1
#
_cell.length_a   1.000
_cell.length_b   1.000
_cell.length_c   1.000
_cell.angle_alpha   90.00
_cell.angle_beta   90.00
_cell.angle_gamma   90.00
#
_symmetry.space_group_name_H-M   'P 1'
#
loop_
_entity.id
_entity.type
_entity.pdbx_description
1 polymer ?
#
loop_
_entity_poly.entity_id
_entity_poly.type
_entity_poly.pdbx_seq_one_letter_code
_entity_poly.pdbx_strand_id
1 'polypeptide(L)'
;MQLVLRSLFAMLLTGFALPAGAQTGGEAYVHASGELSMVDGGRPERRRVVFRAGWPASATAAMEDPRVAGASLRLAAASGEGDTGAIVLPFVRWRGLGHPAGKGGYRYDDPSRSEGGIRSVVARLGRHRGILKVIGGGASWPYSITGLQSGFTVTFAIGETRWCSDFRTPLAKSTARRVLAKSATGFASTFEAIQDVIFTQHRCTETACHGSAAQGGLDLLPDVAYQNLVDVFSPAGQMNRVTPGDEKQSFLWRKLAKATLALADVPGAAMPNGLAPIPEAQLPATGVVGGTESLLSSCLPAADPVHIRAPAPPAPQDGVQLHAPAWPLAARDEDEVCFATYYDFSAQIPLEAQTPCPDFWGGPTKSCFYYDRSELTQDPNSHHSLIHIYKGAYDVTDPAANFGPFTCHGGASDSQPCNPVGIGQPAPGGANCGVDSGCAGKVVSSVACIGYGPPDYGFDLNGLGSDNAPLWSYGTRTPST
;
A
#
# COMPACT_ATOMS: atom_id res chain seq x y z
N MET A 1 -55.57 -26.95 31.71
CA MET A 1 -55.43 -25.65 32.40
C MET A 1 -54.04 -25.12 32.06
N GLN A 2 -53.93 -24.47 30.90
CA GLN A 2 -53.66 -23.02 30.74
C GLN A 2 -52.17 -22.68 30.91
N LEU A 3 -51.48 -22.42 29.79
CA LEU A 3 -51.00 -21.08 29.36
C LEU A 3 -49.89 -20.55 30.29
N VAL A 4 -48.71 -20.16 29.80
CA VAL A 4 -48.52 -18.88 29.09
C VAL A 4 -47.16 -18.88 28.36
N LEU A 5 -47.22 -18.54 27.08
CA LEU A 5 -46.15 -17.96 26.25
C LEU A 5 -45.53 -16.73 26.92
N ARG A 6 -44.19 -16.62 26.98
CA ARG A 6 -43.53 -15.30 26.99
C ARG A 6 -42.27 -15.30 26.11
N SER A 7 -42.46 -14.77 24.90
CA SER A 7 -41.43 -14.12 24.10
C SER A 7 -40.89 -12.88 24.83
N LEU A 8 -39.58 -12.67 24.76
CA LEU A 8 -38.90 -11.37 24.84
C LEU A 8 -37.56 -11.58 24.12
N PHE A 9 -37.51 -11.39 22.79
CA PHE A 9 -37.04 -10.15 22.15
C PHE A 9 -35.67 -9.71 22.71
N ALA A 10 -34.60 -10.38 22.25
CA ALA A 10 -33.23 -9.86 22.37
C ALA A 10 -32.77 -9.40 20.98
N MET A 11 -32.89 -8.09 20.80
CA MET A 11 -32.23 -7.21 19.83
C MET A 11 -31.42 -7.88 18.71
N LEU A 12 -31.98 -7.85 17.50
CA LEU A 12 -31.19 -7.64 16.29
C LEU A 12 -30.45 -6.30 16.43
N LEU A 13 -29.15 -6.36 16.76
CA LEU A 13 -28.22 -5.30 16.38
C LEU A 13 -27.96 -5.47 14.89
N THR A 14 -28.81 -4.84 14.07
CA THR A 14 -28.48 -4.51 12.69
C THR A 14 -27.24 -3.62 12.74
N GLY A 15 -26.08 -4.22 12.51
CA GLY A 15 -24.87 -3.49 12.19
C GLY A 15 -25.15 -2.67 10.94
N PHE A 16 -25.44 -1.38 11.12
CA PHE A 16 -25.26 -0.41 10.06
C PHE A 16 -23.76 -0.37 9.77
N ALA A 17 -23.34 -1.19 8.80
CA ALA A 17 -22.09 -0.95 8.09
C ALA A 17 -22.22 0.41 7.40
N LEU A 18 -21.71 1.45 8.05
CA LEU A 18 -21.32 2.67 7.35
C LEU A 18 -20.23 2.24 6.36
N PRO A 19 -20.38 2.49 5.04
CA PRO A 19 -19.25 2.34 4.16
C PRO A 19 -18.32 3.52 4.44
N ALA A 20 -17.32 3.31 5.29
CA ALA A 20 -16.13 4.14 5.29
C ALA A 20 -15.46 3.91 3.93
N GLY A 21 -15.74 4.81 2.98
CA GLY A 21 -15.22 4.77 1.63
C GLY A 21 -13.73 5.08 1.59
N ALA A 22 -12.90 4.11 1.95
CA ALA A 22 -11.57 3.96 1.38
C ALA A 22 -11.71 2.97 0.21
N GLN A 23 -11.91 3.49 -0.99
CA GLN A 23 -11.91 2.68 -2.22
C GLN A 23 -10.46 2.37 -2.60
N THR A 24 -9.92 1.22 -2.18
CA THR A 24 -8.50 0.85 -2.38
C THR A 24 -8.27 -0.47 -3.14
N GLY A 25 -9.28 -1.08 -3.79
CA GLY A 25 -9.12 -2.42 -4.40
C GLY A 25 -9.01 -2.52 -5.94
N GLY A 26 -9.41 -1.48 -6.69
CA GLY A 26 -9.57 -1.58 -8.14
C GLY A 26 -8.37 -1.10 -8.98
N GLU A 27 -8.16 -1.72 -10.15
CA GLU A 27 -7.10 -1.33 -11.10
C GLU A 27 -7.22 0.14 -11.50
N ALA A 28 -6.10 0.84 -11.47
CA ALA A 28 -6.00 2.27 -11.73
C ALA A 28 -5.20 2.56 -13.00
N TYR A 29 -5.76 3.41 -13.85
CA TYR A 29 -5.16 3.75 -15.12
C TYR A 29 -5.10 5.26 -15.32
N VAL A 30 -4.00 5.75 -15.86
CA VAL A 30 -3.92 7.14 -16.34
C VAL A 30 -4.47 7.22 -17.75
N HIS A 31 -5.37 8.16 -18.01
CA HIS A 31 -5.82 8.43 -19.38
C HIS A 31 -4.64 8.86 -20.27
N ALA A 32 -4.63 8.42 -21.54
CA ALA A 32 -3.59 8.79 -22.50
C ALA A 32 -3.56 10.29 -22.83
N SER A 33 -4.70 10.96 -22.67
CA SER A 33 -4.84 12.41 -22.79
C SER A 33 -6.10 12.87 -22.07
N GLY A 34 -6.18 14.15 -21.74
CA GLY A 34 -7.33 14.77 -21.12
C GLY A 34 -7.48 16.23 -21.53
N GLU A 35 -8.72 16.66 -21.75
CA GLU A 35 -9.11 18.05 -21.93
C GLU A 35 -10.31 18.34 -21.03
N LEU A 36 -10.18 19.36 -20.20
CA LEU A 36 -11.24 19.82 -19.30
C LEU A 36 -11.62 21.26 -19.64
N SER A 37 -12.92 21.49 -19.83
CA SER A 37 -13.50 22.81 -20.03
C SER A 37 -14.65 23.00 -19.05
N MET A 38 -14.51 23.98 -18.16
CA MET A 38 -15.55 24.36 -17.21
C MET A 38 -15.90 25.82 -17.33
N VAL A 39 -17.18 26.12 -17.24
CA VAL A 39 -17.73 27.48 -17.23
C VAL A 39 -18.76 27.53 -16.12
N ASP A 40 -18.62 28.45 -15.16
CA ASP A 40 -19.63 28.65 -14.13
C ASP A 40 -20.81 29.48 -14.66
N GLY A 41 -20.53 30.46 -15.52
CA GLY A 41 -21.57 31.25 -16.18
C GLY A 41 -22.29 32.25 -15.26
N GLY A 42 -21.87 32.37 -13.99
CA GLY A 42 -22.35 33.34 -13.01
C GLY A 42 -23.70 33.01 -12.36
N ARG A 43 -24.35 31.91 -12.78
CA ARG A 43 -25.55 31.33 -12.16
C ARG A 43 -25.50 29.80 -12.31
N PRO A 44 -26.01 29.02 -11.34
CA PRO A 44 -25.94 27.56 -11.38
C PRO A 44 -26.48 26.93 -12.68
N GLU A 45 -27.57 27.45 -13.24
CA GLU A 45 -28.19 26.90 -14.46
C GLU A 45 -27.32 27.06 -15.71
N ARG A 46 -26.38 28.02 -15.67
CA ARG A 46 -25.46 28.32 -16.78
C ARG A 46 -24.14 27.56 -16.68
N ARG A 47 -23.94 26.78 -15.61
CA ARG A 47 -22.75 25.94 -15.45
C ARG A 47 -22.65 24.93 -16.58
N ARG A 48 -21.43 24.72 -17.08
CA ARG A 48 -21.12 23.75 -18.14
C ARG A 48 -19.80 23.08 -17.81
N VAL A 49 -19.79 21.75 -17.91
CA VAL A 49 -18.57 20.94 -17.85
C VAL A 49 -18.51 20.06 -19.08
N VAL A 50 -17.34 20.04 -19.72
CA VAL A 50 -17.01 19.11 -20.77
C VAL A 50 -15.65 18.53 -20.46
N PHE A 51 -15.59 17.21 -20.35
CA PHE A 51 -14.35 16.48 -20.19
C PHE A 51 -14.21 15.50 -21.34
N ARG A 52 -13.00 15.42 -21.91
CA ARG A 52 -12.65 14.50 -22.98
C ARG A 52 -11.34 13.83 -22.59
N ALA A 53 -11.25 12.51 -22.77
CA ALA A 53 -10.03 11.79 -22.51
C ALA A 53 -9.79 10.69 -23.54
N GLY A 54 -8.52 10.40 -23.81
CA GLY A 54 -8.11 9.21 -24.54
C GLY A 54 -7.87 8.04 -23.58
N TRP A 55 -8.28 6.83 -23.96
CA TRP A 55 -7.94 5.64 -23.18
C TRP A 55 -6.45 5.29 -23.35
N PRO A 56 -5.77 4.79 -22.30
CA PRO A 56 -4.42 4.27 -22.46
C PRO A 56 -4.44 2.99 -23.31
N ALA A 57 -3.32 2.72 -23.99
CA ALA A 57 -3.19 1.56 -24.87
C ALA A 57 -3.38 0.22 -24.13
N SER A 58 -3.05 0.18 -22.84
CA SER A 58 -3.20 -0.99 -21.96
C SER A 58 -4.63 -1.23 -21.47
N ALA A 59 -5.51 -0.22 -21.41
CA ALA A 59 -6.85 -0.35 -20.81
C ALA A 59 -7.92 -0.99 -21.71
N THR A 60 -7.61 -1.36 -22.96
CA THR A 60 -8.64 -1.85 -23.88
C THR A 60 -9.26 -3.20 -23.50
N ALA A 61 -8.68 -3.94 -22.55
CA ALA A 61 -9.19 -5.23 -22.08
C ALA A 61 -10.01 -5.16 -20.76
N ALA A 62 -9.92 -4.06 -20.00
CA ALA A 62 -10.36 -4.00 -18.60
C ALA A 62 -11.70 -3.27 -18.36
N MET A 63 -12.39 -2.79 -19.40
CA MET A 63 -13.63 -2.04 -19.20
C MET A 63 -14.83 -2.98 -18.99
N GLU A 64 -15.24 -3.16 -17.73
CA GLU A 64 -16.48 -3.84 -17.37
C GLU A 64 -17.72 -3.24 -18.05
N ASP A 65 -18.83 -3.99 -18.05
CA ASP A 65 -20.09 -3.51 -18.61
C ASP A 65 -20.83 -2.59 -17.62
N PRO A 66 -20.90 -1.26 -17.86
CA PRO A 66 -21.57 -0.33 -16.95
C PRO A 66 -23.10 -0.53 -16.90
N ARG A 67 -23.69 -1.35 -17.79
CA ARG A 67 -25.11 -1.74 -17.68
C ARG A 67 -25.35 -2.75 -16.56
N VAL A 68 -24.29 -3.33 -16.01
CA VAL A 68 -24.32 -4.21 -14.85
C VAL A 68 -23.64 -3.54 -13.67
N ALA A 69 -22.40 -3.10 -13.85
CA ALA A 69 -21.58 -2.55 -12.78
C ALA A 69 -21.96 -1.11 -12.37
N GLY A 70 -22.63 -0.36 -13.25
CA GLY A 70 -22.76 1.09 -13.10
C GLY A 70 -21.44 1.82 -13.32
N ALA A 71 -21.43 3.12 -13.07
CA ALA A 71 -20.23 3.94 -13.20
C ALA A 71 -20.25 5.13 -12.24
N SER A 72 -19.14 5.82 -12.09
CA SER A 72 -19.07 7.09 -11.36
C SER A 72 -18.10 8.08 -12.00
N LEU A 73 -18.29 9.36 -11.67
CA LEU A 73 -17.40 10.45 -12.04
C LEU A 73 -17.12 11.32 -10.82
N ARG A 74 -15.86 11.68 -10.60
CA ARG A 74 -15.45 12.68 -9.61
C ARG A 74 -14.52 13.70 -10.23
N LEU A 75 -14.72 14.96 -9.90
CA LEU A 75 -13.77 16.04 -10.16
C LEU A 75 -13.38 16.64 -8.83
N ALA A 76 -12.08 16.55 -8.50
CA ALA A 76 -11.50 17.16 -7.32
C ALA A 76 -10.50 18.22 -7.77
N ALA A 77 -10.68 19.45 -7.31
CA ALA A 77 -9.69 20.51 -7.48
C ALA A 77 -8.55 20.34 -6.46
N ALA A 78 -7.49 21.14 -6.60
CA ALA A 78 -6.43 21.18 -5.59
C ALA A 78 -7.00 21.48 -4.19
N SER A 79 -6.27 21.07 -3.15
CA SER A 79 -6.73 21.14 -1.75
C SER A 79 -7.34 22.51 -1.40
N GLY A 80 -8.59 22.51 -0.94
CA GLY A 80 -9.35 23.72 -0.59
C GLY A 80 -10.10 24.41 -1.75
N GLU A 81 -9.93 23.97 -3.00
CA GLU A 81 -10.56 24.58 -4.19
C GLU A 81 -11.86 23.89 -4.64
N GLY A 82 -12.29 22.84 -3.93
CA GLY A 82 -13.59 22.17 -4.06
C GLY A 82 -13.55 20.77 -4.67
N ASP A 83 -14.65 20.02 -4.50
CA ASP A 83 -14.80 18.64 -4.97
C ASP A 83 -16.28 18.38 -5.32
N THR A 84 -16.53 17.62 -6.38
CA THR A 84 -17.89 17.19 -6.71
C THR A 84 -18.42 16.07 -5.82
N GLY A 85 -17.53 15.36 -5.12
CA GLY A 85 -17.80 14.01 -4.64
C GLY A 85 -17.95 13.01 -5.80
N ALA A 86 -18.21 11.75 -5.48
CA ALA A 86 -18.52 10.74 -6.48
C ALA A 86 -19.95 10.94 -7.02
N ILE A 87 -20.08 11.35 -8.27
CA ILE A 87 -21.34 11.40 -9.00
C ILE A 87 -21.63 9.99 -9.52
N VAL A 88 -22.65 9.34 -8.96
CA VAL A 88 -23.08 8.00 -9.37
C VAL A 88 -23.81 8.09 -10.72
N LEU A 89 -23.49 7.18 -11.63
CA LEU A 89 -24.10 7.05 -12.96
C LEU A 89 -24.80 5.68 -13.05
N PRO A 90 -26.09 5.60 -12.71
CA PRO A 90 -26.80 4.34 -12.54
C PRO A 90 -26.79 3.46 -13.79
N PHE A 91 -26.63 2.14 -13.59
CA PHE A 91 -26.53 1.15 -14.67
C PHE A 91 -27.72 1.20 -15.65
N VAL A 92 -28.92 1.52 -15.17
CA VAL A 92 -30.17 1.59 -15.97
C VAL A 92 -30.17 2.64 -17.08
N ARG A 93 -29.27 3.64 -17.00
CA ARG A 93 -29.18 4.73 -18.00
C ARG A 93 -28.09 4.48 -19.04
N TRP A 94 -27.39 3.35 -18.96
CA TRP A 94 -26.36 2.95 -19.90
C TRP A 94 -26.92 2.09 -21.03
N ARG A 95 -26.39 2.28 -22.23
CA ARG A 95 -26.61 1.38 -23.36
C ARG A 95 -25.30 0.99 -24.03
N GLY A 96 -25.24 -0.24 -24.51
CA GLY A 96 -24.12 -0.73 -25.32
C GLY A 96 -24.16 -0.12 -26.72
N LEU A 97 -22.99 0.19 -27.25
CA LEU A 97 -22.77 0.65 -28.61
C LEU A 97 -22.20 -0.51 -29.46
N GLY A 98 -22.40 -0.47 -30.77
CA GLY A 98 -21.90 -1.49 -31.70
C GLY A 98 -22.70 -2.79 -31.69
N HIS A 99 -22.23 -3.78 -32.46
CA HIS A 99 -22.85 -5.10 -32.61
C HIS A 99 -21.80 -6.22 -32.41
N PRO A 100 -21.98 -7.13 -31.43
CA PRO A 100 -23.02 -7.10 -30.39
C PRO A 100 -22.92 -5.87 -29.47
N ALA A 101 -24.01 -5.55 -28.77
CA ALA A 101 -24.10 -4.36 -27.92
C ALA A 101 -23.03 -4.37 -26.83
N GLY A 102 -22.19 -3.33 -26.79
CA GLY A 102 -21.02 -3.22 -25.91
C GLY A 102 -19.69 -3.29 -26.67
N LYS A 103 -19.66 -3.93 -27.85
CA LYS A 103 -18.44 -4.03 -28.69
C LYS A 103 -17.85 -2.67 -29.07
N GLY A 104 -18.70 -1.66 -29.30
CA GLY A 104 -18.30 -0.30 -29.63
C GLY A 104 -18.13 0.62 -28.41
N GLY A 105 -18.21 0.07 -27.20
CA GLY A 105 -18.27 0.80 -25.94
C GLY A 105 -19.70 1.09 -25.48
N TYR A 106 -19.86 2.15 -24.68
CA TYR A 106 -21.11 2.44 -23.97
C TYR A 106 -21.48 3.93 -24.01
N ARG A 107 -22.77 4.19 -23.83
CA ARG A 107 -23.31 5.56 -23.69
C ARG A 107 -24.29 5.64 -22.54
N TYR A 108 -24.09 6.64 -21.71
CA TYR A 108 -25.01 7.11 -20.68
C TYR A 108 -25.77 8.34 -21.21
N ASP A 109 -27.07 8.41 -20.93
CA ASP A 109 -27.85 9.62 -21.18
C ASP A 109 -28.80 9.91 -19.99
N ASP A 110 -28.75 11.16 -19.53
CA ASP A 110 -29.67 11.73 -18.54
C ASP A 110 -30.07 13.14 -19.00
N PRO A 111 -31.14 13.26 -19.82
CA PRO A 111 -31.59 14.55 -20.32
C PRO A 111 -31.97 15.54 -19.20
N SER A 112 -32.48 15.04 -18.07
CA SER A 112 -32.84 15.83 -16.89
C SER A 112 -31.63 16.30 -16.07
N ARG A 113 -30.47 15.65 -16.23
CA ARG A 113 -29.25 15.90 -15.45
C ARG A 113 -29.48 15.75 -13.94
N SER A 114 -30.32 14.80 -13.57
CA SER A 114 -30.65 14.53 -12.18
C SER A 114 -29.46 13.94 -11.43
N GLU A 115 -28.57 13.21 -12.11
CA GLU A 115 -27.38 12.63 -11.50
C GLU A 115 -26.20 13.61 -11.55
N GLY A 116 -26.09 14.46 -10.53
CA GLY A 116 -24.96 15.40 -10.35
C GLY A 116 -24.72 16.34 -11.52
N GLY A 117 -25.75 16.66 -12.32
CA GLY A 117 -25.63 17.54 -13.48
C GLY A 117 -25.06 16.88 -14.74
N ILE A 118 -24.80 15.56 -14.74
CA ILE A 118 -24.29 14.85 -15.92
C ILE A 118 -25.42 14.61 -16.92
N ARG A 119 -25.23 15.06 -18.16
CA ARG A 119 -26.20 14.89 -19.25
C ARG A 119 -25.91 13.66 -20.08
N SER A 120 -24.64 13.41 -20.38
CA SER A 120 -24.24 12.31 -21.25
C SER A 120 -22.80 11.92 -21.02
N VAL A 121 -22.54 10.62 -21.08
CA VAL A 121 -21.19 10.05 -21.11
C VAL A 121 -21.10 9.13 -22.32
N VAL A 122 -20.02 9.23 -23.09
CA VAL A 122 -19.71 8.32 -24.19
C VAL A 122 -18.34 7.73 -23.92
N ALA A 123 -18.30 6.42 -23.68
CA ALA A 123 -17.09 5.65 -23.43
C ALA A 123 -16.89 4.68 -24.60
N ARG A 124 -16.12 5.06 -25.61
CA ARG A 124 -15.84 4.22 -26.79
C ARG A 124 -14.47 3.57 -26.68
N LEU A 125 -14.40 2.26 -26.84
CA LEU A 125 -13.15 1.51 -26.94
C LEU A 125 -12.65 1.51 -28.40
N GLY A 126 -11.32 1.54 -28.58
CA GLY A 126 -10.71 1.37 -29.89
C GLY A 126 -9.20 1.61 -29.87
N ARG A 127 -8.45 0.67 -30.48
CA ARG A 127 -6.98 0.56 -30.50
C ARG A 127 -6.22 1.83 -30.92
N HIS A 128 -6.87 2.77 -31.62
CA HIS A 128 -6.26 4.03 -32.10
C HIS A 128 -7.13 5.29 -31.92
N ARG A 129 -8.37 5.19 -31.42
CA ARG A 129 -9.32 6.33 -31.30
C ARG A 129 -10.31 6.20 -30.15
N GLY A 130 -9.99 5.38 -29.16
CA GLY A 130 -10.81 5.25 -27.98
C GLY A 130 -10.97 6.60 -27.27
N ILE A 131 -12.20 6.95 -26.92
CA ILE A 131 -12.52 8.25 -26.31
C ILE A 131 -13.52 8.09 -25.16
N LEU A 132 -13.23 8.76 -24.06
CA LEU A 132 -14.19 9.12 -23.04
C LEU A 132 -14.63 10.57 -23.27
N LYS A 133 -15.93 10.82 -23.32
CA LYS A 133 -16.49 12.17 -23.39
C LYS A 133 -17.62 12.31 -22.39
N VAL A 134 -17.48 13.25 -21.48
CA VAL A 134 -18.48 13.61 -20.47
C VAL A 134 -18.99 15.01 -20.78
N ILE A 135 -20.31 15.18 -20.73
CA ILE A 135 -20.98 16.46 -20.87
C ILE A 135 -21.94 16.62 -19.70
N GLY A 136 -21.82 17.71 -18.97
CA GLY A 136 -22.68 18.04 -17.84
C GLY A 136 -22.78 19.53 -17.56
N GLY A 137 -23.26 19.86 -16.37
CA GLY A 137 -23.49 21.23 -15.89
C GLY A 137 -24.95 21.50 -15.55
N GLY A 138 -25.31 22.76 -15.38
CA GLY A 138 -26.61 23.18 -14.89
C GLY A 138 -26.68 23.20 -13.37
N ALA A 139 -27.86 23.47 -12.82
CA ALA A 139 -28.04 23.73 -11.39
C ALA A 139 -27.65 22.54 -10.50
N SER A 140 -27.82 21.31 -10.98
CA SER A 140 -27.44 20.09 -10.27
C SER A 140 -25.94 19.78 -10.29
N TRP A 141 -25.13 20.57 -11.02
CA TRP A 141 -23.67 20.41 -11.02
C TRP A 141 -23.09 20.98 -9.72
N PRO A 142 -22.43 20.16 -8.90
CA PRO A 142 -22.09 20.51 -7.52
C PRO A 142 -20.90 21.46 -7.40
N TYR A 143 -20.10 21.60 -8.46
CA TYR A 143 -18.86 22.38 -8.43
C TYR A 143 -19.05 23.80 -8.98
N SER A 144 -18.56 24.80 -8.25
CA SER A 144 -18.53 26.21 -8.64
C SER A 144 -17.10 26.72 -8.77
N ILE A 145 -16.85 27.54 -9.80
CA ILE A 145 -15.54 28.19 -9.97
C ILE A 145 -15.62 29.51 -9.19
N THR A 146 -15.02 29.57 -8.01
CA THR A 146 -15.08 30.75 -7.12
C THR A 146 -13.85 31.66 -7.24
N GLY A 147 -12.77 31.17 -7.83
CA GLY A 147 -11.51 31.91 -7.95
C GLY A 147 -10.59 31.32 -9.01
N LEU A 148 -9.30 31.70 -8.95
CA LEU A 148 -8.26 30.99 -9.68
C LEU A 148 -8.16 29.55 -9.16
N GLN A 149 -7.74 28.68 -10.06
CA GLN A 149 -7.68 27.24 -9.87
C GLN A 149 -6.26 26.76 -10.14
N SER A 150 -5.75 25.92 -9.25
CA SER A 150 -4.36 25.49 -9.20
C SER A 150 -4.16 24.08 -9.80
N GLY A 151 -5.25 23.33 -9.98
CA GLY A 151 -5.23 22.05 -10.66
C GLY A 151 -6.52 21.25 -10.46
N PHE A 152 -6.65 20.15 -11.20
CA PHE A 152 -7.79 19.23 -11.11
C PHE A 152 -7.36 17.79 -11.33
N THR A 153 -8.02 16.88 -10.64
CA THR A 153 -8.10 15.48 -11.01
C THR A 153 -9.52 15.13 -11.45
N VAL A 154 -9.64 14.38 -12.54
CA VAL A 154 -10.92 13.83 -13.00
C VAL A 154 -10.81 12.31 -13.02
N THR A 155 -11.61 11.66 -12.19
CA THR A 155 -11.66 10.20 -12.08
C THR A 155 -12.99 9.70 -12.64
N PHE A 156 -12.90 8.76 -13.58
CA PHE A 156 -14.04 8.02 -14.11
C PHE A 156 -13.87 6.55 -13.73
N ALA A 157 -14.92 5.93 -13.20
CA ALA A 157 -14.86 4.52 -12.81
C ALA A 157 -16.06 3.73 -13.36
N ILE A 158 -15.84 2.46 -13.68
CA ILE A 158 -16.86 1.48 -14.02
C ILE A 158 -16.57 0.25 -13.17
N GLY A 159 -17.54 -0.16 -12.34
CA GLY A 159 -17.29 -1.17 -11.31
C GLY A 159 -16.15 -0.71 -10.40
N GLU A 160 -15.13 -1.55 -10.26
CA GLU A 160 -13.93 -1.24 -9.47
C GLU A 160 -12.84 -0.55 -10.29
N THR A 161 -12.88 -0.65 -11.62
CA THR A 161 -11.82 -0.12 -12.48
C THR A 161 -11.92 1.40 -12.60
N ARG A 162 -10.80 2.10 -12.41
CA ARG A 162 -10.74 3.57 -12.36
C ARG A 162 -9.73 4.14 -13.36
N TRP A 163 -10.12 5.22 -14.02
CA TRP A 163 -9.29 5.99 -14.93
C TRP A 163 -9.20 7.45 -14.52
N CYS A 164 -7.99 8.01 -14.53
CA CYS A 164 -7.68 9.32 -13.99
C CYS A 164 -7.04 10.25 -15.04
N SER A 165 -7.46 11.52 -15.06
CA SER A 165 -6.74 12.61 -15.74
C SER A 165 -6.36 13.69 -14.74
N ASP A 166 -5.07 14.04 -14.72
CA ASP A 166 -4.53 15.10 -13.88
C ASP A 166 -4.24 16.35 -14.71
N PHE A 167 -4.59 17.51 -14.18
CA PHE A 167 -4.49 18.82 -14.78
C PHE A 167 -3.73 19.74 -13.83
N ARG A 168 -2.44 19.96 -14.08
CA ARG A 168 -1.54 20.75 -13.22
C ARG A 168 -1.31 22.15 -13.77
N THR A 169 -0.84 23.06 -12.93
CA THR A 169 -0.49 24.43 -13.32
C THR A 169 0.81 24.50 -14.13
N PRO A 170 0.95 25.49 -15.04
CA PRO A 170 -0.07 26.48 -15.41
C PRO A 170 -1.20 25.87 -16.25
N LEU A 171 -2.45 26.11 -15.84
CA LEU A 171 -3.62 25.72 -16.63
C LEU A 171 -3.72 26.59 -17.88
N ALA A 172 -4.17 26.02 -19.01
CA ALA A 172 -4.32 26.75 -20.27
C ALA A 172 -5.22 28.01 -20.14
N LYS A 173 -6.21 27.96 -19.24
CA LYS A 173 -6.93 29.14 -18.76
C LYS A 173 -7.47 28.90 -17.36
N SER A 174 -7.23 29.84 -16.45
CA SER A 174 -7.81 29.84 -15.10
C SER A 174 -8.30 31.25 -14.78
N THR A 175 -9.60 31.39 -14.53
CA THR A 175 -10.27 32.67 -14.19
C THR A 175 -11.42 32.39 -13.24
N ALA A 176 -11.93 33.41 -12.56
CA ALA A 176 -13.06 33.30 -11.62
C ALA A 176 -14.37 32.70 -12.18
N ARG A 177 -14.48 32.41 -13.49
CA ARG A 177 -15.69 31.80 -14.08
C ARG A 177 -15.41 30.76 -15.18
N ARG A 178 -14.16 30.52 -15.52
CA ARG A 178 -13.79 29.65 -16.64
C ARG A 178 -12.45 29.00 -16.43
N VAL A 179 -12.42 27.69 -16.66
CA VAL A 179 -11.23 26.86 -16.68
C VAL A 179 -11.12 26.18 -18.05
N LEU A 180 -9.93 26.20 -18.63
CA LEU A 180 -9.52 25.30 -19.71
C LEU A 180 -8.22 24.64 -19.30
N ALA A 181 -8.16 23.32 -19.38
CA ALA A 181 -6.97 22.57 -19.00
C ALA A 181 -6.73 21.41 -19.96
N LYS A 182 -5.45 21.09 -20.16
CA LYS A 182 -4.99 19.88 -20.83
C LYS A 182 -4.28 19.03 -19.80
N SER A 183 -4.47 17.73 -19.87
CA SER A 183 -3.87 16.83 -18.89
C SER A 183 -2.36 16.95 -18.95
N ALA A 184 -1.73 16.99 -17.79
CA ALA A 184 -0.30 16.79 -17.72
C ALA A 184 0.03 15.32 -18.04
N THR A 185 1.29 15.05 -18.38
CA THR A 185 1.76 13.66 -18.41
C THR A 185 1.62 13.06 -17.01
N GLY A 186 1.12 11.82 -16.95
CA GLY A 186 1.13 11.05 -15.69
C GLY A 186 2.57 10.86 -15.21
N PHE A 187 2.72 10.63 -13.92
CA PHE A 187 4.01 10.25 -13.35
C PHE A 187 4.30 8.78 -13.67
N ALA A 188 5.56 8.46 -13.97
CA ALA A 188 6.03 7.09 -14.18
C ALA A 188 6.12 6.31 -12.86
N SER A 189 6.20 6.99 -11.71
CA SER A 189 6.23 6.38 -10.38
C SER A 189 5.66 7.30 -9.29
N THR A 190 5.28 6.72 -8.15
CA THR A 190 4.92 7.49 -6.95
C THR A 190 6.06 8.39 -6.49
N PHE A 191 7.32 7.98 -6.63
CA PHE A 191 8.45 8.81 -6.24
C PHE A 191 8.60 10.05 -7.13
N GLU A 192 8.41 9.91 -8.45
CA GLU A 192 8.40 11.07 -9.36
C GLU A 192 7.28 12.06 -8.99
N ALA A 193 6.11 11.54 -8.60
CA ALA A 193 5.01 12.37 -8.11
C ALA A 193 5.37 13.08 -6.80
N ILE A 194 6.02 12.41 -5.83
CA ILE A 194 6.52 13.02 -4.60
C ILE A 194 7.56 14.11 -4.90
N GLN A 195 8.47 13.85 -5.85
CA GLN A 195 9.50 14.80 -6.26
C GLN A 195 8.88 16.11 -6.76
N ASP A 196 7.84 16.03 -7.58
CA ASP A 196 7.16 17.21 -8.12
C ASP A 196 6.23 17.86 -7.07
N VAL A 197 5.26 17.10 -6.57
CA VAL A 197 4.16 17.60 -5.72
C VAL A 197 4.61 17.97 -4.31
N ILE A 198 5.60 17.26 -3.76
CA ILE A 198 6.08 17.53 -2.40
C ILE A 198 7.37 18.34 -2.45
N PHE A 199 8.45 17.79 -3.00
CA PHE A 199 9.76 18.42 -2.86
C PHE A 199 9.89 19.72 -3.68
N THR A 200 9.38 19.74 -4.91
CA THR A 200 9.50 20.91 -5.78
C THR A 200 8.47 21.98 -5.42
N GLN A 201 7.19 21.61 -5.33
CA GLN A 201 6.12 22.59 -5.04
C GLN A 201 6.23 23.24 -3.66
N HIS A 202 6.70 22.50 -2.64
CA HIS A 202 6.96 23.07 -1.31
C HIS A 202 8.37 23.63 -1.13
N ARG A 203 9.10 23.79 -2.25
CA ARG A 203 10.41 24.47 -2.30
C ARG A 203 11.48 23.82 -1.40
N CYS A 204 11.40 22.51 -1.20
CA CYS A 204 12.43 21.77 -0.48
C CYS A 204 13.74 21.73 -1.28
N THR A 205 13.66 21.66 -2.61
CA THR A 205 14.81 21.58 -3.53
C THR A 205 15.51 22.91 -3.80
N GLU A 206 15.18 23.96 -3.04
CA GLU A 206 15.83 25.27 -3.19
C GLU A 206 17.33 25.18 -2.91
N THR A 207 18.11 25.86 -3.74
CA THR A 207 19.59 25.86 -3.72
C THR A 207 20.15 26.04 -2.32
N ALA A 208 19.55 26.91 -1.51
CA ALA A 208 20.02 27.26 -0.17
C ALA A 208 19.73 26.21 0.91
N CYS A 209 18.79 25.30 0.67
CA CYS A 209 18.33 24.31 1.65
C CYS A 209 18.74 22.91 1.19
N HIS A 210 17.82 22.14 0.59
CA HIS A 210 18.08 20.78 0.12
C HIS A 210 18.25 20.69 -1.40
N GLY A 211 18.64 21.79 -2.06
CA GLY A 211 19.24 21.76 -3.39
C GLY A 211 20.76 21.58 -3.30
N SER A 212 21.52 22.30 -4.13
CA SER A 212 22.99 22.13 -4.19
C SER A 212 23.75 22.43 -2.89
N ALA A 213 23.18 23.19 -1.94
CA ALA A 213 23.80 23.39 -0.63
C ALA A 213 23.74 22.13 0.26
N ALA A 214 22.86 21.19 -0.05
CA ALA A 214 22.66 19.93 0.66
C ALA A 214 22.63 20.10 2.20
N GLN A 215 21.85 21.06 2.71
CA GLN A 215 21.82 21.38 4.13
C GLN A 215 21.45 20.16 4.97
N GLY A 216 22.21 19.91 6.04
CA GLY A 216 22.07 18.67 6.83
C GLY A 216 22.54 17.41 6.09
N GLY A 217 23.36 17.58 5.05
CA GLY A 217 23.88 16.51 4.20
C GLY A 217 22.83 15.89 3.27
N LEU A 218 21.71 16.58 3.02
CA LEU A 218 20.59 16.06 2.24
C LEU A 218 20.35 16.92 0.99
N ASP A 219 20.52 16.31 -0.18
CA ASP A 219 20.12 16.85 -1.48
C ASP A 219 18.86 16.12 -1.98
N LEU A 220 17.82 16.89 -2.28
CA LEU A 220 16.51 16.47 -2.76
C LEU A 220 16.30 16.77 -4.25
N LEU A 221 17.33 17.09 -5.01
CA LEU A 221 17.23 17.21 -6.46
C LEU A 221 16.83 15.87 -7.09
N PRO A 222 16.04 15.88 -8.20
CA PRO A 222 15.42 14.68 -8.76
C PRO A 222 16.36 13.51 -9.00
N ASP A 223 17.61 13.78 -9.42
CA ASP A 223 18.57 12.75 -9.81
C ASP A 223 19.14 11.96 -8.62
N VAL A 224 19.10 12.53 -7.41
CA VAL A 224 19.77 11.98 -6.22
C VAL A 224 18.85 11.78 -5.01
N ALA A 225 17.66 12.38 -5.02
CA ALA A 225 16.76 12.41 -3.86
C ALA A 225 16.44 11.02 -3.31
N TYR A 226 16.10 10.05 -4.17
CA TYR A 226 15.74 8.70 -3.73
C TYR A 226 16.88 8.03 -2.96
N GLN A 227 18.08 8.06 -3.55
CA GLN A 227 19.28 7.44 -3.00
C GLN A 227 19.75 8.14 -1.72
N ASN A 228 19.45 9.43 -1.58
CA ASN A 228 19.77 10.19 -0.38
C ASN A 228 18.76 10.00 0.76
N LEU A 229 17.60 9.38 0.51
CA LEU A 229 16.50 9.27 1.47
C LEU A 229 16.31 7.85 1.99
N VAL A 230 16.18 6.89 1.08
CA VAL A 230 15.72 5.54 1.43
C VAL A 230 16.86 4.74 2.05
N ASP A 231 16.64 4.24 3.26
CA ASP A 231 17.63 3.47 4.04
C ASP A 231 18.94 4.25 4.34
N VAL A 232 18.89 5.59 4.28
CA VAL A 232 20.06 6.45 4.56
C VAL A 232 19.99 7.02 5.97
N PHE A 233 21.04 6.82 6.77
CA PHE A 233 21.13 7.36 8.12
C PHE A 233 21.19 8.90 8.14
N SER A 234 20.41 9.52 9.02
CA SER A 234 20.43 10.95 9.32
C SER A 234 21.20 11.20 10.62
N PRO A 235 22.38 11.83 10.58
CA PRO A 235 23.08 12.25 11.80
C PRO A 235 22.25 13.22 12.65
N ALA A 236 21.45 14.09 12.02
CA ALA A 236 20.60 15.04 12.73
C ALA A 236 19.40 14.37 13.44
N GLY A 237 18.94 13.24 12.92
CA GLY A 237 17.81 12.48 13.46
C GLY A 237 18.21 11.31 14.34
N GLN A 238 19.47 10.87 14.28
CA GLN A 238 19.97 9.62 14.89
C GLN A 238 19.14 8.39 14.47
N MET A 239 18.65 8.40 13.23
CA MET A 239 17.84 7.34 12.63
C MET A 239 17.82 7.50 11.10
N ASN A 240 17.22 6.56 10.36
CA ASN A 240 17.11 6.66 8.91
C ASN A 240 16.23 7.84 8.47
N ARG A 241 16.58 8.45 7.35
CA ARG A 241 15.83 9.53 6.70
C ARG A 241 14.46 9.02 6.27
N VAL A 242 14.43 7.87 5.58
CA VAL A 242 13.21 7.11 5.29
C VAL A 242 13.50 5.64 5.60
N THR A 243 12.68 5.06 6.47
CA THR A 243 12.58 3.63 6.72
C THR A 243 11.36 3.11 5.97
N PRO A 244 11.51 2.27 4.94
CA PRO A 244 10.37 1.73 4.20
C PRO A 244 9.36 1.06 5.13
N GLY A 245 8.08 1.41 4.98
CA GLY A 245 6.99 0.81 5.74
C GLY A 245 6.80 1.32 7.18
N ASP A 246 7.69 2.16 7.72
CA ASP A 246 7.59 2.66 9.09
C ASP A 246 7.80 4.18 9.15
N GLU A 247 6.70 4.94 9.25
CA GLU A 247 6.76 6.41 9.31
C GLU A 247 7.34 6.92 10.64
N LYS A 248 7.20 6.16 11.73
CA LYS A 248 7.73 6.51 13.05
C LYS A 248 9.25 6.34 13.11
N GLN A 249 9.78 5.37 12.35
CA GLN A 249 11.20 5.18 12.14
C GLN A 249 11.77 6.01 10.98
N SER A 250 10.97 6.91 10.39
CA SER A 250 11.38 7.78 9.27
C SER A 250 11.57 9.24 9.72
N PHE A 251 12.82 9.72 9.74
CA PHE A 251 13.11 11.09 10.17
C PHE A 251 12.47 12.16 9.26
N LEU A 252 12.44 11.93 7.94
CA LEU A 252 11.80 12.84 6.98
C LEU A 252 10.32 13.05 7.33
N TRP A 253 9.57 11.96 7.54
CA TRP A 253 8.16 12.04 7.89
C TRP A 253 7.94 12.83 9.18
N ARG A 254 8.70 12.51 10.23
CA ARG A 254 8.63 13.22 11.52
C ARG A 254 8.89 14.72 11.38
N LYS A 255 9.81 15.12 10.49
CA LYS A 255 10.13 16.53 10.22
C LYS A 255 9.00 17.26 9.49
N LEU A 256 8.35 16.61 8.53
CA LEU A 256 7.18 17.16 7.81
C LEU A 256 5.95 17.23 8.72
N ALA A 257 5.72 16.18 9.51
CA ALA A 257 4.60 16.08 10.45
C ALA A 257 4.75 17.01 11.67
N LYS A 258 5.95 17.50 11.98
CA LYS A 258 6.22 18.28 13.19
C LYS A 258 5.29 19.48 13.34
N ALA A 259 5.15 20.31 12.30
CA ALA A 259 4.29 21.49 12.37
C ALA A 259 2.81 21.14 12.19
N THR A 260 2.52 20.17 11.33
CA THR A 260 1.14 19.79 10.97
C THR A 260 0.43 19.04 12.11
N LEU A 261 1.14 18.13 12.79
CA LEU A 261 0.62 17.29 13.88
C LEU A 261 1.14 17.71 15.27
N ALA A 262 1.84 18.84 15.36
CA ALA A 262 2.41 19.38 16.60
C ALA A 262 3.31 18.39 17.37
N LEU A 263 4.17 17.64 16.67
CA LEU A 263 5.08 16.67 17.31
C LEU A 263 6.15 17.38 18.15
N ALA A 264 6.25 17.03 19.43
CA ALA A 264 7.20 17.66 20.36
C ALA A 264 8.65 17.13 20.19
N ASP A 265 8.81 15.81 20.09
CA ASP A 265 10.12 15.14 20.19
C ASP A 265 10.83 14.95 18.84
N VAL A 266 10.85 15.98 17.99
CA VAL A 266 11.51 15.92 16.68
C VAL A 266 12.68 16.91 16.64
N PRO A 267 13.93 16.46 16.47
CA PRO A 267 15.11 17.33 16.41
C PRO A 267 15.03 18.46 15.36
N GLY A 268 15.38 19.69 15.78
CA GLY A 268 15.47 20.88 14.92
C GLY A 268 14.11 21.49 14.52
N ALA A 269 14.13 22.44 13.57
CA ALA A 269 12.92 23.11 13.06
C ALA A 269 12.00 22.15 12.28
N ALA A 270 10.70 22.44 12.21
CA ALA A 270 9.79 21.71 11.32
C ALA A 270 10.16 21.96 9.85
N MET A 271 9.76 21.04 8.96
CA MET A 271 9.88 21.22 7.52
C MET A 271 8.50 21.30 6.86
N PRO A 272 8.33 22.12 5.81
CA PRO A 272 9.30 23.06 5.24
C PRO A 272 9.61 24.23 6.19
N ASN A 273 10.90 24.55 6.38
CA ASN A 273 11.33 25.55 7.36
C ASN A 273 11.04 26.98 6.87
N GLY A 274 10.37 27.79 7.68
CA GLY A 274 10.00 29.17 7.32
C GLY A 274 8.90 29.29 6.26
N LEU A 275 8.24 28.20 5.91
CA LEU A 275 7.13 28.13 4.95
C LEU A 275 5.91 27.48 5.61
N ALA A 276 4.79 27.44 4.88
CA ALA A 276 3.59 26.78 5.36
C ALA A 276 3.84 25.27 5.58
N PRO A 277 3.28 24.66 6.65
CA PRO A 277 3.37 23.22 6.87
C PRO A 277 2.76 22.43 5.73
N ILE A 278 3.27 21.20 5.49
CA ILE A 278 2.63 20.27 4.56
C ILE A 278 1.21 19.96 5.09
N PRO A 279 0.15 20.08 4.27
CA PRO A 279 -1.19 19.68 4.67
C PRO A 279 -1.24 18.24 5.16
N GLU A 280 -2.08 17.93 6.14
CA GLU A 280 -2.21 16.57 6.69
C GLU A 280 -2.54 15.53 5.60
N ALA A 281 -3.33 15.90 4.59
CA ALA A 281 -3.61 15.06 3.43
C ALA A 281 -2.38 14.70 2.58
N GLN A 282 -1.26 15.40 2.74
CA GLN A 282 0.02 15.13 2.06
C GLN A 282 1.04 14.49 3.01
N LEU A 283 0.66 14.19 4.25
CA LEU A 283 1.42 13.36 5.18
C LEU A 283 0.87 11.93 5.13
N PRO A 284 1.45 11.03 4.33
CA PRO A 284 1.01 9.64 4.36
C PRO A 284 1.29 9.07 5.76
N ALA A 285 0.23 8.74 6.50
CA ALA A 285 0.32 8.21 7.87
C ALA A 285 0.55 6.69 7.93
N THR A 286 0.45 6.00 6.78
CA THR A 286 0.76 4.58 6.58
C THR A 286 1.33 4.39 5.17
N GLY A 287 2.13 3.33 4.97
CA GLY A 287 3.12 3.13 3.89
C GLY A 287 2.66 3.22 2.42
N VAL A 288 3.64 3.00 1.54
CA VAL A 288 3.54 3.09 0.06
C VAL A 288 2.48 2.12 -0.46
N VAL A 289 1.25 2.54 -0.71
CA VAL A 289 0.15 1.65 -1.13
C VAL A 289 -0.84 2.47 -1.99
N GLY A 290 -1.56 1.81 -2.91
CA GLY A 290 -2.62 2.44 -3.72
C GLY A 290 -3.57 3.31 -2.88
N GLY A 291 -3.94 4.48 -3.40
CA GLY A 291 -4.63 5.55 -2.66
C GLY A 291 -3.78 6.82 -2.51
N THR A 292 -2.46 6.74 -2.73
CA THR A 292 -1.55 7.91 -2.72
C THR A 292 -1.88 8.95 -3.79
N GLU A 293 -2.64 8.58 -4.83
CA GLU A 293 -3.19 9.47 -5.84
C GLU A 293 -4.02 10.60 -5.21
N SER A 294 -4.80 10.26 -4.19
CA SER A 294 -5.62 11.24 -3.47
C SER A 294 -4.77 12.18 -2.63
N LEU A 295 -3.73 11.65 -1.97
CA LEU A 295 -2.80 12.41 -1.13
C LEU A 295 -1.96 13.37 -1.97
N LEU A 296 -1.46 12.89 -3.10
CA LEU A 296 -0.65 13.66 -4.05
C LEU A 296 -1.50 14.49 -5.01
N SER A 297 -2.84 14.39 -4.94
CA SER A 297 -3.75 15.04 -5.89
C SER A 297 -3.33 14.82 -7.35
N SER A 298 -2.86 13.60 -7.67
CA SER A 298 -2.28 13.27 -8.98
C SER A 298 -2.66 11.86 -9.43
N CYS A 299 -2.62 11.61 -10.73
CA CYS A 299 -2.86 10.27 -11.25
C CYS A 299 -1.57 9.43 -11.20
N LEU A 300 -1.63 8.28 -10.56
CA LEU A 300 -0.56 7.28 -10.55
C LEU A 300 -0.95 6.05 -11.38
N PRO A 301 0.02 5.29 -11.92
CA PRO A 301 -0.25 3.96 -12.43
C PRO A 301 -0.75 3.01 -11.33
N ALA A 302 -1.23 1.83 -11.71
CA ALA A 302 -1.50 0.76 -10.75
C ALA A 302 -0.28 0.54 -9.86
N ALA A 303 -0.51 0.42 -8.55
CA ALA A 303 0.57 0.17 -7.60
C ALA A 303 1.14 -1.24 -7.84
N ASP A 304 2.46 -1.34 -7.88
CA ASP A 304 3.12 -2.62 -7.70
C ASP A 304 2.91 -3.09 -6.25
N PRO A 305 2.80 -4.40 -6.01
CA PRO A 305 2.84 -4.94 -4.66
C PRO A 305 4.08 -4.40 -3.94
N VAL A 306 3.87 -3.88 -2.73
CA VAL A 306 4.99 -3.46 -1.90
C VAL A 306 5.82 -4.70 -1.59
N HIS A 307 7.12 -4.57 -1.82
CA HIS A 307 8.10 -5.51 -1.32
C HIS A 307 9.10 -4.71 -0.51
N ILE A 308 9.11 -4.93 0.80
CA ILE A 308 10.23 -4.46 1.59
C ILE A 308 11.45 -5.32 1.28
N ARG A 309 12.62 -4.69 1.24
CA ARG A 309 13.88 -5.43 1.15
C ARG A 309 14.18 -6.00 2.53
N ALA A 310 14.50 -7.30 2.57
CA ALA A 310 15.02 -7.90 3.78
C ALA A 310 16.28 -7.13 4.23
N PRO A 311 16.44 -6.83 5.54
CA PRO A 311 17.62 -6.16 6.01
C PRO A 311 18.85 -7.05 5.80
N ALA A 312 20.03 -6.45 5.63
CA ALA A 312 21.26 -7.21 5.58
C ALA A 312 21.44 -8.02 6.89
N PRO A 313 21.96 -9.26 6.82
CA PRO A 313 22.26 -10.02 8.02
C PRO A 313 23.20 -9.22 8.95
N PRO A 314 22.99 -9.27 10.28
CA PRO A 314 23.94 -8.69 11.22
C PRO A 314 25.30 -9.39 11.11
N ALA A 315 26.37 -8.75 11.59
CA ALA A 315 27.64 -9.45 11.72
C ALA A 315 27.48 -10.62 12.71
N PRO A 316 28.19 -11.76 12.52
CA PRO A 316 27.96 -12.97 13.32
C PRO A 316 28.07 -12.78 14.84
N GLN A 317 28.89 -11.82 15.30
CA GLN A 317 29.04 -11.49 16.72
C GLN A 317 27.97 -10.53 17.26
N ASP A 318 27.21 -9.86 16.38
CA ASP A 318 26.23 -8.83 16.74
C ASP A 318 24.80 -9.38 16.79
N GLY A 319 24.51 -10.50 16.09
CA GLY A 319 23.20 -11.14 16.14
C GLY A 319 22.99 -12.25 15.11
N VAL A 320 21.77 -12.76 15.07
CA VAL A 320 21.31 -13.75 14.10
C VAL A 320 20.10 -13.24 13.35
N GLN A 321 19.88 -13.72 12.12
CA GLN A 321 18.72 -13.37 11.31
C GLN A 321 17.97 -14.62 10.88
N LEU A 322 16.65 -14.58 11.03
CA LEU A 322 15.72 -15.60 10.52
C LEU A 322 15.03 -15.02 9.29
N HIS A 323 15.10 -15.74 8.18
CA HIS A 323 14.48 -15.37 6.92
C HIS A 323 13.27 -16.29 6.64
N ALA A 324 12.10 -15.68 6.41
CA ALA A 324 10.94 -16.37 5.87
C ALA A 324 11.05 -16.40 4.34
N PRO A 325 11.21 -17.57 3.70
CA PRO A 325 11.29 -17.63 2.26
C PRO A 325 9.96 -17.31 1.58
N ALA A 326 10.04 -16.94 0.30
CA ALA A 326 8.87 -16.59 -0.50
C ALA A 326 7.93 -17.78 -0.68
N TRP A 327 6.63 -17.52 -0.69
CA TRP A 327 5.61 -18.50 -1.02
C TRP A 327 4.62 -17.90 -2.02
N PRO A 328 3.99 -18.73 -2.88
CA PRO A 328 3.11 -18.22 -3.92
C PRO A 328 1.78 -17.74 -3.32
N LEU A 329 1.45 -16.48 -3.57
CA LEU A 329 0.15 -15.89 -3.25
C LEU A 329 -0.50 -15.35 -4.53
N ALA A 330 -1.76 -15.72 -4.77
CA ALA A 330 -2.48 -15.19 -5.92
C ALA A 330 -2.80 -13.70 -5.74
N ALA A 331 -2.93 -12.97 -6.85
CA ALA A 331 -3.27 -11.56 -6.78
C ALA A 331 -4.64 -11.35 -6.10
N ARG A 332 -4.70 -10.42 -5.14
CA ARG A 332 -5.89 -10.09 -4.33
C ARG A 332 -6.36 -11.24 -3.44
N ASP A 333 -5.47 -12.16 -3.13
CA ASP A 333 -5.72 -13.25 -2.20
C ASP A 333 -5.02 -12.96 -0.87
N GLU A 334 -5.50 -13.57 0.20
CA GLU A 334 -4.84 -13.61 1.50
C GLU A 334 -4.77 -15.06 1.96
N ASP A 335 -3.65 -15.47 2.53
CA ASP A 335 -3.51 -16.83 3.05
C ASP A 335 -2.64 -16.84 4.31
N GLU A 336 -2.92 -17.80 5.18
CA GLU A 336 -2.14 -18.11 6.36
C GLU A 336 -1.40 -19.43 6.13
N VAL A 337 -0.08 -19.34 5.98
CA VAL A 337 0.76 -20.47 5.63
C VAL A 337 1.68 -20.90 6.76
N CYS A 338 1.96 -22.19 6.79
CA CYS A 338 2.87 -22.82 7.73
C CYS A 338 3.94 -23.61 6.98
N PHE A 339 5.19 -23.42 7.40
CA PHE A 339 6.34 -24.12 6.91
C PHE A 339 7.42 -24.14 7.99
N ALA A 340 8.36 -25.08 7.89
CA ALA A 340 9.48 -25.21 8.80
C ALA A 340 10.73 -24.64 8.14
N THR A 341 11.55 -23.97 8.93
CA THR A 341 12.92 -23.59 8.55
C THR A 341 13.88 -24.16 9.59
N TYR A 342 15.14 -24.35 9.19
CA TYR A 342 16.17 -24.87 10.07
C TYR A 342 17.36 -23.91 10.08
N TYR A 343 17.86 -23.64 11.28
CA TYR A 343 19.02 -22.80 11.51
C TYR A 343 19.95 -23.47 12.53
N ASP A 344 21.25 -23.39 12.28
CA ASP A 344 22.28 -23.77 13.25
C ASP A 344 23.16 -22.56 13.57
N PHE A 345 23.02 -22.06 14.80
CA PHE A 345 23.79 -20.93 15.32
C PHE A 345 24.88 -21.37 16.28
N SER A 346 25.07 -22.67 16.53
CA SER A 346 25.95 -23.18 17.59
C SER A 346 27.39 -22.67 17.48
N ALA A 347 27.88 -22.48 16.25
CA ALA A 347 29.22 -21.93 15.97
C ALA A 347 29.31 -20.40 16.01
N GLN A 348 28.17 -19.69 16.05
CA GLN A 348 28.08 -18.23 16.01
C GLN A 348 27.85 -17.60 17.39
N ILE A 349 27.26 -18.35 18.33
CA ILE A 349 26.94 -17.82 19.66
C ILE A 349 28.21 -17.71 20.53
N PRO A 350 28.59 -16.49 20.97
CA PRO A 350 29.71 -16.29 21.89
C PRO A 350 29.51 -17.02 23.21
N LEU A 351 30.59 -17.54 23.82
CA LEU A 351 30.51 -18.33 25.04
C LEU A 351 29.88 -17.55 26.20
N GLU A 352 30.14 -16.25 26.27
CA GLU A 352 29.58 -15.32 27.25
C GLU A 352 28.06 -15.11 27.13
N ALA A 353 27.48 -15.40 25.96
CA ALA A 353 26.04 -15.33 25.71
C ALA A 353 25.34 -16.66 25.99
N GLN A 354 26.09 -17.73 26.26
CA GLN A 354 25.56 -19.07 26.52
C GLN A 354 25.24 -19.29 28.00
N THR A 355 24.21 -20.09 28.26
CA THR A 355 23.76 -20.48 29.60
C THR A 355 23.21 -21.92 29.57
N PRO A 356 23.22 -22.67 30.68
CA PRO A 356 22.42 -23.89 30.79
C PRO A 356 20.94 -23.60 30.53
N CYS A 357 20.29 -24.43 29.72
CA CYS A 357 18.86 -24.30 29.46
C CYS A 357 18.04 -24.58 30.74
N PRO A 358 16.93 -23.87 30.97
CA PRO A 358 15.96 -24.25 31.98
C PRO A 358 15.20 -25.52 31.56
N ASP A 359 14.50 -26.16 32.51
CA ASP A 359 13.81 -27.44 32.28
C ASP A 359 12.84 -27.42 31.09
N PHE A 360 12.12 -26.32 30.88
CA PHE A 360 11.19 -26.16 29.76
C PHE A 360 11.86 -25.99 28.38
N TRP A 361 13.19 -25.88 28.34
CA TRP A 361 14.05 -25.91 27.15
C TRP A 361 14.93 -27.17 27.09
N GLY A 362 14.56 -28.24 27.80
CA GLY A 362 15.29 -29.51 27.80
C GLY A 362 16.32 -29.66 28.92
N GLY A 363 16.33 -28.72 29.88
CA GLY A 363 17.08 -28.82 31.12
C GLY A 363 18.57 -28.47 31.01
N PRO A 364 19.28 -28.43 32.16
CA PRO A 364 20.60 -27.81 32.29
C PRO A 364 21.73 -28.55 31.57
N THR A 365 21.43 -29.70 30.95
CA THR A 365 22.38 -30.43 30.10
C THR A 365 22.45 -29.88 28.67
N LYS A 366 21.51 -29.01 28.28
CA LYS A 366 21.48 -28.30 27.01
C LYS A 366 22.04 -26.87 27.18
N SER A 367 22.56 -26.30 26.09
CA SER A 367 23.02 -24.91 26.04
C SER A 367 21.96 -24.03 25.37
N CYS A 368 21.62 -22.94 26.03
CA CYS A 368 20.70 -21.89 25.57
C CYS A 368 21.48 -20.58 25.46
N PHE A 369 20.92 -19.58 24.78
CA PHE A 369 21.50 -18.25 24.68
C PHE A 369 20.43 -17.16 24.81
N TYR A 370 20.86 -15.96 25.18
CA TYR A 370 20.01 -14.78 25.30
C TYR A 370 20.31 -13.77 24.20
N TYR A 371 19.30 -13.00 23.83
CA TYR A 371 19.42 -11.80 23.00
C TYR A 371 18.78 -10.63 23.74
N ASP A 372 19.33 -9.43 23.56
CA ASP A 372 18.90 -8.20 24.23
C ASP A 372 17.83 -7.42 23.43
N ARG A 373 17.83 -7.61 22.10
CA ARG A 373 16.91 -6.99 21.15
C ARG A 373 16.37 -8.02 20.16
N SER A 374 15.13 -7.81 19.74
CA SER A 374 14.56 -8.48 18.55
C SER A 374 13.91 -7.43 17.65
N GLU A 375 13.94 -7.69 16.34
CA GLU A 375 13.35 -6.81 15.33
C GLU A 375 12.67 -7.68 14.27
N LEU A 376 11.44 -7.28 13.91
CA LEU A 376 10.68 -7.90 12.83
C LEU A 376 10.64 -6.95 11.65
N THR A 377 11.10 -7.43 10.51
CA THR A 377 10.89 -6.76 9.23
C THR A 377 9.86 -7.56 8.45
N GLN A 378 8.63 -7.05 8.39
CA GLN A 378 7.49 -7.73 7.78
C GLN A 378 6.91 -6.86 6.67
N ASP A 379 6.64 -7.49 5.52
CA ASP A 379 6.04 -6.77 4.40
C ASP A 379 4.69 -6.14 4.82
N PRO A 380 4.39 -4.90 4.42
CA PRO A 380 3.13 -4.24 4.74
C PRO A 380 1.87 -5.01 4.31
N ASN A 381 1.99 -5.94 3.35
CA ASN A 381 0.89 -6.80 2.92
C ASN A 381 0.70 -8.05 3.79
N SER A 382 1.52 -8.25 4.82
CA SER A 382 1.33 -9.29 5.83
C SER A 382 0.79 -8.67 7.11
N HIS A 383 -0.13 -9.35 7.80
CA HIS A 383 -0.70 -8.87 9.07
C HIS A 383 -0.27 -9.67 10.32
N HIS A 384 0.37 -10.84 10.17
CA HIS A 384 0.89 -11.64 11.27
C HIS A 384 2.09 -12.51 10.80
N SER A 385 3.24 -12.40 11.47
CA SER A 385 4.37 -13.32 11.33
C SER A 385 4.66 -13.95 12.69
N LEU A 386 4.40 -15.25 12.83
CA LEU A 386 4.58 -16.01 14.07
C LEU A 386 5.76 -16.97 13.92
N ILE A 387 6.70 -16.91 14.86
CA ILE A 387 7.86 -17.81 14.90
C ILE A 387 7.70 -18.77 16.07
N HIS A 388 7.62 -20.06 15.75
CA HIS A 388 7.59 -21.13 16.74
C HIS A 388 8.91 -21.87 16.76
N ILE A 389 9.50 -22.01 17.95
CA ILE A 389 10.66 -22.87 18.15
C ILE A 389 10.15 -24.26 18.52
N TYR A 390 10.39 -25.24 17.65
CA TYR A 390 10.03 -26.63 17.92
C TYR A 390 10.92 -27.23 19.02
N LYS A 391 10.30 -27.81 20.05
CA LYS A 391 10.97 -28.41 21.23
C LYS A 391 10.70 -29.91 21.39
N GLY A 392 10.01 -30.51 20.41
CA GLY A 392 9.60 -31.91 20.48
C GLY A 392 10.74 -32.88 20.21
N ALA A 393 10.40 -34.16 20.10
CA ALA A 393 11.36 -35.26 20.04
C ALA A 393 11.85 -35.57 18.62
N TYR A 394 11.21 -35.02 17.58
CA TYR A 394 11.50 -35.38 16.19
C TYR A 394 12.63 -34.53 15.60
N ASP A 395 13.54 -35.16 14.88
CA ASP A 395 14.57 -34.45 14.13
C ASP A 395 13.98 -33.82 12.85
N VAL A 396 14.57 -32.70 12.38
CA VAL A 396 14.11 -32.02 11.16
C VAL A 396 14.18 -32.92 9.91
N THR A 397 15.07 -33.91 9.92
CA THR A 397 15.26 -34.88 8.84
C THR A 397 14.41 -36.14 8.98
N ASP A 398 13.67 -36.30 10.09
CA ASP A 398 12.84 -37.47 10.32
C ASP A 398 11.61 -37.44 9.39
N PRO A 399 11.43 -38.46 8.52
CA PRO A 399 10.25 -38.54 7.65
C PRO A 399 8.92 -38.58 8.40
N ALA A 400 8.89 -39.08 9.63
CA ALA A 400 7.69 -39.14 10.47
C ALA A 400 7.31 -37.77 11.07
N ALA A 401 8.22 -36.80 11.02
CA ALA A 401 8.04 -35.46 11.54
C ALA A 401 7.17 -34.56 10.65
N ASN A 402 6.92 -34.95 9.39
CA ASN A 402 6.12 -34.18 8.42
C ASN A 402 6.53 -32.70 8.24
N PHE A 403 7.79 -32.33 8.55
CA PHE A 403 8.33 -31.02 8.22
C PHE A 403 8.55 -30.85 6.72
N GLY A 404 8.98 -31.93 6.05
CA GLY A 404 9.31 -31.93 4.63
C GLY A 404 8.12 -32.23 3.69
N PRO A 405 8.39 -32.37 2.38
CA PRO A 405 9.70 -32.25 1.74
C PRO A 405 10.28 -30.84 1.86
N PHE A 406 11.61 -30.75 1.93
CA PHE A 406 12.31 -29.47 1.92
C PHE A 406 12.68 -29.07 0.49
N THR A 407 12.29 -27.86 0.10
CA THR A 407 12.57 -27.27 -1.20
C THR A 407 13.08 -25.85 -1.05
N CYS A 408 13.82 -25.39 -2.06
CA CYS A 408 14.16 -23.99 -2.22
C CYS A 408 12.91 -23.21 -2.62
N HIS A 409 12.75 -22.06 -2.00
CA HIS A 409 11.59 -21.18 -2.17
C HIS A 409 12.08 -19.78 -2.53
N GLY A 410 11.67 -19.30 -3.71
CA GLY A 410 12.16 -18.06 -4.31
C GLY A 410 13.45 -18.24 -5.12
N GLY A 411 13.90 -17.15 -5.74
CA GLY A 411 15.14 -17.09 -6.51
C GLY A 411 15.21 -18.04 -7.71
N ALA A 412 16.42 -18.25 -8.22
CA ALA A 412 16.66 -19.08 -9.42
C ALA A 412 16.53 -20.59 -9.17
N SER A 413 16.60 -21.00 -7.90
CA SER A 413 16.54 -22.42 -7.49
C SER A 413 15.15 -22.82 -7.00
N ASP A 414 14.11 -22.00 -7.23
CA ASP A 414 12.77 -22.26 -6.73
C ASP A 414 12.28 -23.67 -7.07
N SER A 415 11.61 -24.30 -6.10
CA SER A 415 11.11 -25.69 -6.15
C SER A 415 12.18 -26.79 -6.24
N GLN A 416 13.47 -26.46 -6.29
CA GLN A 416 14.54 -27.45 -6.24
C GLN A 416 14.61 -28.10 -4.85
N PRO A 417 14.84 -29.43 -4.72
CA PRO A 417 15.07 -30.05 -3.41
C PRO A 417 16.23 -29.39 -2.66
N CYS A 418 16.14 -29.28 -1.34
CA CYS A 418 17.23 -28.81 -0.49
C CYS A 418 17.37 -29.66 0.77
N ASN A 419 18.54 -29.62 1.38
CA ASN A 419 18.83 -30.34 2.62
C ASN A 419 18.94 -29.33 3.78
N PRO A 420 17.98 -29.28 4.72
CA PRO A 420 17.91 -28.24 5.75
C PRO A 420 19.13 -28.26 6.70
N VAL A 421 19.75 -29.43 6.93
CA VAL A 421 20.92 -29.54 7.81
C VAL A 421 22.25 -29.36 7.09
N GLY A 422 22.25 -29.25 5.76
CA GLY A 422 23.46 -29.03 4.96
C GLY A 422 23.86 -27.54 4.92
N ILE A 423 24.06 -26.93 6.10
CA ILE A 423 24.36 -25.50 6.23
C ILE A 423 25.65 -25.14 5.50
N GLY A 424 25.62 -24.06 4.72
CA GLY A 424 26.75 -23.58 3.91
C GLY A 424 26.99 -24.35 2.61
N GLN A 425 26.25 -25.43 2.33
CA GLN A 425 26.35 -26.21 1.10
C GLN A 425 25.24 -25.84 0.10
N PRO A 426 25.52 -25.80 -1.22
CA PRO A 426 24.51 -25.48 -2.24
C PRO A 426 23.46 -26.58 -2.37
N ALA A 427 22.22 -26.19 -2.67
CA ALA A 427 21.17 -27.11 -3.08
C ALA A 427 21.58 -27.87 -4.36
N PRO A 428 21.19 -29.16 -4.53
CA PRO A 428 20.23 -29.88 -3.70
C PRO A 428 20.84 -30.61 -2.50
N GLY A 429 22.17 -30.66 -2.39
CA GLY A 429 22.86 -31.37 -1.29
C GLY A 429 22.91 -30.61 0.03
N GLY A 430 22.61 -29.31 0.02
CA GLY A 430 22.62 -28.44 1.19
C GLY A 430 21.47 -27.44 1.26
N ALA A 431 21.58 -26.50 2.20
CA ALA A 431 20.55 -25.52 2.52
C ALA A 431 20.66 -24.21 1.74
N ASN A 432 21.77 -23.98 1.03
CA ASN A 432 21.98 -22.73 0.28
C ASN A 432 21.26 -22.76 -1.07
N CYS A 433 20.13 -22.06 -1.15
CA CYS A 433 19.29 -21.95 -2.34
C CYS A 433 19.68 -20.81 -3.28
N GLY A 434 20.60 -19.93 -2.87
CA GLY A 434 21.03 -18.76 -3.63
C GLY A 434 20.31 -17.46 -3.21
N VAL A 435 20.57 -16.39 -3.97
CA VAL A 435 20.06 -15.04 -3.70
C VAL A 435 18.52 -15.02 -3.75
N ASP A 436 17.91 -14.26 -2.83
CA ASP A 436 16.46 -14.08 -2.70
C ASP A 436 15.66 -15.39 -2.58
N SER A 437 16.25 -16.39 -1.93
CA SER A 437 15.64 -17.70 -1.73
C SER A 437 16.01 -18.32 -0.39
N GLY A 438 15.22 -19.29 0.08
CA GLY A 438 15.52 -20.03 1.31
C GLY A 438 15.06 -21.49 1.24
N CYS A 439 15.73 -22.36 1.98
CA CYS A 439 15.35 -23.76 2.14
C CYS A 439 14.28 -23.87 3.24
N ALA A 440 13.07 -24.29 2.87
CA ALA A 440 11.98 -24.52 3.81
C ALA A 440 11.27 -25.84 3.53
N GLY A 441 10.61 -26.32 4.59
CA GLY A 441 9.74 -27.48 4.56
C GLY A 441 8.48 -27.23 3.74
N LYS A 442 7.59 -28.22 3.73
CA LYS A 442 6.36 -28.14 2.96
C LYS A 442 5.51 -26.95 3.42
N VAL A 443 5.23 -26.04 2.50
CA VAL A 443 4.28 -24.95 2.74
C VAL A 443 2.86 -25.52 2.73
N VAL A 444 2.10 -25.27 3.80
CA VAL A 444 0.68 -25.64 3.90
C VAL A 444 -0.16 -24.43 4.27
N SER A 445 -1.29 -24.24 3.58
CA SER A 445 -2.31 -23.28 3.98
C SER A 445 -3.08 -23.84 5.18
N SER A 446 -2.85 -23.28 6.36
CA SER A 446 -3.50 -23.72 7.60
C SER A 446 -3.45 -22.62 8.64
N VAL A 447 -4.63 -22.18 9.08
CA VAL A 447 -4.76 -21.25 10.20
C VAL A 447 -4.12 -21.85 11.45
N ALA A 448 -3.28 -21.07 12.13
CA ALA A 448 -2.60 -21.46 13.35
C ALA A 448 -1.75 -22.74 13.23
N CYS A 449 -1.30 -23.09 12.03
CA CYS A 449 -0.53 -24.31 11.77
C CYS A 449 -1.16 -25.61 12.29
N ILE A 450 -2.50 -25.62 12.39
CA ILE A 450 -3.22 -26.79 12.89
C ILE A 450 -2.98 -27.95 11.93
N GLY A 451 -2.45 -29.05 12.45
CA GLY A 451 -2.14 -30.26 11.68
C GLY A 451 -0.86 -30.21 10.85
N TYR A 452 -0.04 -29.16 10.99
CA TYR A 452 1.28 -29.09 10.38
C TYR A 452 2.36 -29.70 11.30
N GLY A 453 3.36 -30.35 10.70
CA GLY A 453 4.54 -30.82 11.42
C GLY A 453 4.32 -32.11 12.25
N PRO A 454 5.19 -32.34 13.25
CA PRO A 454 5.24 -33.60 13.99
C PRO A 454 4.00 -33.86 14.84
N PRO A 455 3.72 -35.13 15.20
CA PRO A 455 2.59 -35.47 16.09
C PRO A 455 2.65 -34.82 17.48
N ASP A 456 3.83 -34.40 17.93
CA ASP A 456 4.04 -33.71 19.21
C ASP A 456 4.15 -32.19 19.06
N TYR A 457 3.89 -31.66 17.85
CA TYR A 457 3.68 -30.23 17.65
C TYR A 457 2.22 -29.89 17.95
N GLY A 458 2.01 -29.03 18.95
CA GLY A 458 0.68 -28.57 19.36
C GLY A 458 0.63 -27.05 19.41
N PHE A 459 -0.21 -26.45 18.58
CA PHE A 459 -0.51 -25.02 18.63
C PHE A 459 -1.49 -24.75 19.78
N ASP A 460 -1.06 -24.01 20.80
CA ASP A 460 -1.92 -23.58 21.91
C ASP A 460 -2.14 -22.06 21.86
N LEU A 461 -3.37 -21.65 21.54
CA LEU A 461 -3.82 -20.26 21.54
C LEU A 461 -3.71 -19.58 22.93
N ASN A 462 -3.56 -20.37 24.01
CA ASN A 462 -3.45 -19.88 25.39
C ASN A 462 -2.01 -19.87 25.94
N GLY A 463 -1.00 -20.14 25.11
CA GLY A 463 0.40 -19.89 25.44
C GLY A 463 1.12 -20.99 26.25
N LEU A 464 0.74 -22.27 26.15
CA LEU A 464 1.48 -23.40 26.76
C LEU A 464 1.78 -24.57 25.80
N GLY A 465 1.82 -24.34 24.48
CA GLY A 465 2.26 -25.29 23.46
C GLY A 465 3.33 -24.64 22.58
N SER A 466 4.58 -25.15 22.61
CA SER A 466 5.79 -24.52 22.04
C SER A 466 5.80 -23.00 22.27
N ASP A 467 6.16 -22.57 23.48
CA ASP A 467 6.07 -21.16 23.90
C ASP A 467 6.44 -20.18 22.78
N ASN A 468 5.50 -19.28 22.50
CA ASN A 468 5.77 -18.07 21.74
C ASN A 468 6.97 -17.36 22.38
N ALA A 469 8.10 -17.32 21.70
CA ALA A 469 9.13 -16.35 22.01
C ALA A 469 9.93 -15.91 20.77
N PRO A 470 9.99 -14.60 20.47
CA PRO A 470 9.21 -13.52 21.08
C PRO A 470 7.94 -13.19 20.26
N LEU A 471 6.84 -13.01 20.97
CA LEU A 471 5.69 -12.24 20.49
C LEU A 471 6.17 -10.88 19.98
N TRP A 472 5.94 -10.60 18.70
CA TRP A 472 6.16 -9.29 18.10
C TRP A 472 4.85 -8.52 18.04
N SER A 473 4.37 -8.05 19.19
CA SER A 473 3.39 -6.97 19.27
C SER A 473 4.11 -5.68 19.60
N TYR A 474 3.94 -4.62 18.79
CA TYR A 474 4.40 -3.27 19.09
C TYR A 474 3.77 -2.77 20.40
N GLY A 475 4.48 -2.96 21.52
CA GLY A 475 4.16 -2.39 22.82
C GLY A 475 5.21 -1.37 23.19
N THR A 476 4.85 -0.08 23.13
CA THR A 476 5.67 1.03 23.62
C THR A 476 6.13 0.76 25.04
N ARG A 477 7.42 0.58 25.25
CA ARG A 477 8.01 0.51 26.60
C ARG A 477 8.07 1.94 27.14
N THR A 478 7.19 2.29 28.07
CA THR A 478 7.43 3.40 28.98
C THR A 478 8.62 3.05 29.88
N PRO A 479 9.57 3.99 30.12
CA PRO A 479 10.67 3.73 31.02
C PRO A 479 10.17 3.75 32.46
N SER A 480 10.35 2.64 33.19
CA SER A 480 10.21 2.61 34.64
C SER A 480 11.54 3.01 35.27
N THR A 481 11.52 4.20 35.89
CA THR A 481 12.39 4.77 36.96
C THR A 481 13.86 4.37 37.04
#